data_AF-A0A959XP77-F1
#
_entry.id   AF-A0A959XP77-F1
#
_cell.length_a   1.000
_cell.length_b   1.000
_cell.length_c   1.000
_cell.angle_alpha   90.00
_cell.angle_beta   90.00
_cell.angle_gamma   90.00
#
_symmetry.space_group_name_H-M   'P 1'
#
loop_
_entity.id
_entity.type
_entity.pdbx_description
1 polymer ?
#
loop_
_entity_poly.entity_id
_entity_poly.type
_entity_poly.pdbx_seq_one_letter_code
_entity_poly.pdbx_strand_id
1 'polypeptide(L)'
;NIELRDLVRRNNVNTVLVWYSGHGRTVGGKAYWVPVDAKKDDIYTYFNYGSLKGLMQNYSETVSNTLIVSDAAGTDPSFYELTR
;
A
#
# COMPACT_ATOMS: atom_id res chain seq x y z
N ASN A 1 4.84 -7.60 -21.59
CA ASN A 1 4.37 -7.57 -20.20
C ASN A 1 3.14 -6.68 -20.15
N ILE A 2 2.00 -7.13 -19.61
CA ILE A 2 0.81 -6.26 -19.44
C ILE A 2 0.82 -5.78 -18.00
N GLU A 3 0.80 -4.47 -17.81
CA GLU A 3 0.80 -3.85 -16.48
C GLU A 3 -0.50 -4.16 -15.72
N LEU A 4 -0.41 -4.36 -14.39
CA LEU A 4 -1.57 -4.61 -13.53
C LEU A 4 -2.66 -3.54 -13.71
N ARG A 5 -2.25 -2.26 -13.83
CA ARG A 5 -3.14 -1.14 -14.12
C ARG A 5 -3.98 -1.36 -15.38
N ASP A 6 -3.34 -1.84 -16.44
CA ASP A 6 -4.02 -2.04 -17.70
C ASP A 6 -5.01 -3.22 -17.58
N LEU A 7 -4.67 -4.26 -16.83
CA LEU A 7 -5.61 -5.35 -16.52
C LEU A 7 -6.80 -4.85 -15.71
N VAL A 8 -6.58 -4.07 -14.66
CA VAL A 8 -7.67 -3.50 -13.82
C VAL A 8 -8.62 -2.66 -14.67
N ARG A 9 -8.07 -1.76 -15.50
CA ARG A 9 -8.86 -0.88 -16.37
C ARG A 9 -9.63 -1.66 -17.44
N ARG A 10 -8.96 -2.56 -18.18
CA ARG A 10 -9.60 -3.32 -19.27
C ARG A 10 -10.73 -4.23 -18.77
N ASN A 11 -10.62 -4.72 -17.54
CA ASN A 11 -11.62 -5.60 -16.94
C ASN A 11 -12.66 -4.84 -16.09
N ASN A 12 -12.67 -3.50 -16.11
CA ASN A 12 -13.59 -2.65 -15.33
C ASN A 12 -13.66 -3.06 -13.85
N VAL A 13 -12.51 -3.38 -13.25
CA VAL A 13 -12.43 -3.78 -11.85
C VAL A 13 -12.82 -2.60 -10.97
N ASN A 14 -13.84 -2.81 -10.13
CA ASN A 14 -14.40 -1.80 -9.23
C ASN A 14 -13.72 -1.76 -7.85
N THR A 15 -13.26 -2.91 -7.37
CA THR A 15 -12.71 -3.07 -6.02
C THR A 15 -11.36 -3.75 -6.09
N VAL A 16 -10.38 -3.19 -5.38
CA VAL A 16 -9.05 -3.80 -5.20
C VAL A 16 -8.82 -4.09 -3.73
N LEU A 17 -8.36 -5.31 -3.44
CA LEU A 17 -7.83 -5.69 -2.14
C LEU A 17 -6.30 -5.69 -2.21
N VAL A 18 -5.66 -4.96 -1.30
CA VAL A 18 -4.22 -5.04 -1.07
C VAL A 18 -4.00 -5.69 0.28
N TRP A 19 -3.35 -6.86 0.29
CA TRP A 19 -2.92 -7.54 1.51
C TRP A 19 -1.41 -7.52 1.58
N TYR A 20 -0.86 -6.98 2.66
CA TYR A 20 0.55 -7.13 3.01
C TYR A 20 0.70 -7.88 4.32
N SER A 21 1.56 -8.90 4.35
CA SER A 21 1.95 -9.61 5.58
C SER A 21 3.47 -9.68 5.64
N GLY A 22 4.07 -9.31 6.78
CA GLY A 22 5.51 -9.32 6.94
C GLY A 22 6.03 -8.31 7.97
N HIS A 23 7.28 -7.87 7.78
CA HIS A 23 7.85 -6.88 8.68
C HIS A 23 7.24 -5.50 8.44
N GLY A 24 7.00 -4.80 9.55
CA GLY A 24 6.72 -3.38 9.54
C GLY A 24 7.61 -2.66 10.55
N ARG A 25 7.58 -1.33 10.49
CA ARG A 25 8.31 -0.48 11.41
C ARG A 25 7.58 0.83 11.62
N THR A 26 7.66 1.35 12.84
CA THR A 26 7.18 2.69 13.18
C THR A 26 8.37 3.63 13.33
N VAL A 27 8.35 4.76 12.62
CA VAL A 27 9.34 5.84 12.79
C VAL A 27 8.65 7.20 12.66
N GLY A 28 8.81 8.04 13.68
CA GLY A 28 8.27 9.41 13.67
C GLY A 28 6.74 9.47 13.54
N GLY A 29 6.02 8.54 14.18
CA GLY A 29 4.55 8.48 14.14
C GLY A 29 3.96 7.95 12.83
N LYS A 30 4.80 7.39 11.94
CA LYS A 30 4.38 6.77 10.68
C LYS A 30 4.73 5.29 10.69
N ALA A 31 3.80 4.45 10.26
CA ALA A 31 4.05 3.05 10.02
C ALA A 31 4.53 2.84 8.58
N TYR A 32 5.38 1.83 8.42
CA TYR A 32 5.95 1.42 7.15
C TYR A 32 5.86 -0.10 7.02
N TRP A 33 5.65 -0.57 5.80
CA TRP A 33 5.99 -1.92 5.38
C TRP A 33 7.48 -1.98 5.04
N VAL A 34 8.13 -3.09 5.37
CA VAL A 34 9.57 -3.29 5.16
C VAL A 34 9.77 -4.34 4.06
N PRO A 35 10.03 -3.91 2.81
CA PRO A 35 10.38 -4.81 1.71
C PRO A 35 11.59 -5.70 2.01
N VAL A 36 11.71 -6.81 1.30
CA VAL A 36 12.82 -7.77 1.45
C VAL A 36 14.19 -7.18 1.09
N ASP A 37 14.21 -6.18 0.20
CA ASP A 37 15.39 -5.45 -0.24
C ASP A 37 15.63 -4.15 0.55
N ALA A 38 14.83 -3.90 1.60
CA ALA A 38 15.00 -2.74 2.46
C ALA A 38 16.28 -2.82 3.30
N LYS A 39 16.88 -1.66 3.56
CA LYS A 39 18.08 -1.53 4.39
C LYS A 39 17.70 -1.10 5.81
N LYS A 40 18.36 -1.68 6.80
CA LYS A 40 18.03 -1.48 8.23
C LYS A 40 18.25 -0.03 8.70
N ASP A 41 19.19 0.66 8.06
CA ASP A 41 19.68 2.00 8.34
C ASP A 41 19.16 3.07 7.37
N ASP A 42 18.35 2.70 6.37
CA ASP A 42 17.78 3.63 5.39
C ASP A 42 16.25 3.53 5.35
N ILE A 43 15.60 4.46 6.04
CA ILE A 43 14.13 4.56 6.09
C ILE A 43 13.49 4.81 4.73
N TYR A 44 14.21 5.38 3.76
CA TYR A 44 13.67 5.66 2.43
C TYR A 44 13.49 4.39 1.60
N THR A 45 14.09 3.27 2.03
CA THR A 45 13.83 1.95 1.46
C THR A 45 12.56 1.29 1.98
N TYR A 46 11.87 1.91 2.97
CA TYR A 46 10.61 1.40 3.50
C TYR A 46 9.42 1.96 2.73
N PHE A 47 8.36 1.16 2.66
CA PHE A 47 7.15 1.51 1.92
C PHE A 47 6.10 2.09 2.86
N ASN A 48 5.57 3.28 2.53
CA ASN A 48 4.62 4.01 3.38
C ASN A 48 3.24 4.19 2.71
N TYR A 49 2.25 4.54 3.53
CA TYR A 49 0.88 4.83 3.09
C TYR A 49 0.79 5.85 1.95
N GLY A 50 1.54 6.95 2.00
CA GLY A 50 1.48 7.99 0.98
C GLY A 50 1.86 7.47 -0.41
N SER A 51 2.85 6.57 -0.48
CA SER A 51 3.28 5.93 -1.71
C SER A 51 2.18 5.02 -2.27
N LEU A 52 1.55 4.21 -1.40
CA LEU A 52 0.43 3.35 -1.79
C LEU A 52 -0.75 4.18 -2.32
N LYS A 53 -1.14 5.24 -1.59
CA LYS A 53 -2.23 6.14 -1.99
C LYS A 53 -1.97 6.77 -3.36
N GLY A 54 -0.77 7.29 -3.60
CA GLY A 54 -0.40 7.88 -4.89
C GLY A 54 -0.45 6.87 -6.03
N LEU A 55 -0.01 5.63 -5.79
CA LEU A 55 -0.12 4.56 -6.79
C LEU A 55 -1.57 4.17 -7.07
N MET A 56 -2.43 4.10 -6.04
CA MET A 56 -3.84 3.76 -6.19
C MET A 56 -4.63 4.80 -6.99
N GLN A 57 -4.22 6.06 -6.99
CA GLN A 57 -4.85 7.09 -7.83
C GLN A 57 -4.78 6.76 -9.32
N ASN A 58 -3.78 6.00 -9.77
CA ASN A 58 -3.69 5.58 -11.17
C ASN A 58 -4.81 4.60 -11.60
N TYR A 59 -5.55 4.05 -10.64
CA TYR A 59 -6.62 3.08 -10.86
C TYR A 59 -8.02 3.71 -10.67
N SER A 60 -8.11 5.01 -10.33
CA SER A 60 -9.36 5.67 -9.92
C SER A 60 -10.43 5.79 -11.00
N GLU A 61 -10.09 5.56 -12.28
CA GLU A 61 -11.06 5.57 -13.38
C GLU A 61 -12.10 4.44 -13.26
N THR A 62 -11.70 3.28 -12.75
CA THR A 62 -12.59 2.12 -12.62
C THR A 62 -12.73 1.65 -11.17
N VAL A 63 -11.69 1.83 -10.35
CA VAL A 63 -11.67 1.38 -8.96
C VAL A 63 -12.28 2.45 -8.07
N SER A 64 -13.46 2.18 -7.50
CA SER A 64 -14.10 3.06 -6.50
C SER A 64 -13.82 2.62 -5.07
N ASN A 65 -13.43 1.37 -4.86
CA ASN A 65 -13.23 0.80 -3.52
C ASN A 65 -11.84 0.19 -3.40
N THR A 66 -11.10 0.54 -2.35
CA THR A 66 -9.82 -0.09 -2.03
C THR A 66 -9.85 -0.55 -0.59
N LEU A 67 -9.66 -1.85 -0.36
CA LEU A 67 -9.49 -2.43 0.96
C LEU A 67 -8.00 -2.74 1.17
N ILE A 68 -7.46 -2.32 2.31
CA ILE A 68 -6.05 -2.54 2.64
C ILE A 68 -5.99 -3.31 3.96
N VAL A 69 -5.38 -4.49 3.90
CA VAL A 69 -5.11 -5.35 5.05
C VAL A 69 -3.61 -5.36 5.29
N SER A 70 -3.20 -4.80 6.42
CA SER A 70 -1.79 -4.73 6.85
C SER A 70 -1.58 -5.65 8.04
N ASP A 71 -1.07 -6.85 7.78
CA ASP A 71 -0.61 -7.80 8.79
C ASP A 71 0.90 -7.64 9.00
N ALA A 72 1.29 -6.46 9.47
CA ALA A 72 2.70 -6.10 9.66
C ALA A 72 2.95 -5.63 11.10
N ALA A 73 4.14 -5.93 11.62
CA ALA A 73 4.56 -5.43 12.93
C ALA A 73 4.65 -3.90 12.91
N GLY A 74 3.90 -3.21 13.76
CA GLY A 74 3.87 -1.74 13.78
C GLY A 74 2.50 -1.27 14.21
N THR A 75 2.45 -0.54 15.31
CA THR A 75 1.20 -0.24 16.04
C THR A 75 0.54 1.06 15.60
N ASP A 76 1.15 1.80 14.67
CA ASP A 76 0.69 3.13 14.30
C ASP A 76 -0.41 3.10 13.21
N PRO A 77 -1.43 3.97 13.32
CA PRO A 77 -2.65 3.89 12.51
C PRO A 77 -2.48 4.31 11.04
N SER A 78 -1.27 4.65 10.57
CA SER A 78 -1.06 5.32 9.28
C SER A 78 -1.60 4.59 8.04
N PHE A 79 -1.72 3.25 8.06
CA PHE A 79 -2.37 2.48 6.98
C PHE A 79 -3.87 2.24 7.22
N TYR A 80 -4.38 2.51 8.42
CA TYR A 80 -5.80 2.39 8.77
C TYR A 80 -6.63 3.62 8.36
N GLU A 81 -5.98 4.75 8.05
CA GLU A 81 -6.65 5.98 7.58
C GLU A 81 -7.26 5.86 6.15
N LEU A 82 -7.31 4.66 5.58
CA LEU A 82 -7.89 4.35 4.26
C LEU A 82 -9.40 4.11 4.27
N THR A 83 -10.02 4.02 5.45
CA THR A 83 -11.46 3.71 5.58
C THR A 83 -12.32 4.90 5.97
N ARG A 84 -11.86 6.14 5.75
CA ARG A 84 -12.66 7.35 6.00
C ARG A 84 -12.69 8.28 4.79
#